data_AF-B3N2J5-F1
#
_entry.id   AF-B3N2J5-F1
#
_cell.length_a   1.000
_cell.length_b   1.000
_cell.length_c   1.000
_cell.angle_alpha   90.00
_cell.angle_beta   90.00
_cell.angle_gamma   90.00
#
_symmetry.space_group_name_H-M   'P 1'
#
loop_
_entity.id
_entity.type
_entity.pdbx_description
1 polymer ?
#
loop_
_entity_poly.entity_id
_entity_poly.type
_entity_poly.pdbx_seq_one_letter_code
_entity_poly.pdbx_strand_id
1 'polypeptide(L)'
;MQESANVASAINKWVKDHTSGMVKDIVSPKRLNRDNSLMAVNGIYFKALWNHPFETKKGKFRLTAKKSKPIQMLKIDGLFKAGYFPTLNAKVIELPYYKSNLSMLIFLPDSIDGLSVLEENIAGLTAPQSYKKVSLELPKFKIQFAKDLVETLKQLSIKVLFTNLSDLRGFFTEKINARVNQFTHKIYMEVTESGEDTKGTCASLITLLCLI
;
A
#
# COMPACT_ATOMS: atom_id res chain seq x y z
N MET A 1 13.53 -18.39 23.24
CA MET A 1 12.09 -18.17 23.00
C MET A 1 11.58 -16.90 23.67
N GLN A 2 11.86 -16.67 24.96
CA GLN A 2 11.45 -15.44 25.67
C GLN A 2 12.07 -14.16 25.10
N GLU A 3 13.36 -14.17 24.76
CA GLU A 3 14.07 -13.02 24.17
C GLU A 3 13.46 -12.59 22.82
N SER A 4 13.26 -13.55 21.91
CA SER A 4 12.58 -13.31 20.61
C SER A 4 11.17 -12.73 20.79
N ALA A 5 10.43 -13.14 21.81
CA ALA A 5 9.10 -12.60 22.10
C ALA A 5 9.16 -11.14 22.58
N ASN A 6 10.13 -10.82 23.44
CA ASN A 6 10.34 -9.45 23.93
C ASN A 6 10.76 -8.50 22.80
N VAL A 7 11.70 -8.92 21.94
CA VAL A 7 12.14 -8.12 20.78
C VAL A 7 10.99 -7.89 19.81
N ALA A 8 10.26 -8.95 19.42
CA ALA A 8 9.11 -8.80 18.53
C ALA A 8 8.04 -7.87 19.14
N SER A 9 7.78 -7.98 20.44
CA SER A 9 6.83 -7.10 21.14
C SER A 9 7.26 -5.64 21.09
N ALA A 10 8.55 -5.34 21.35
CA ALA A 10 9.09 -3.99 21.28
C ALA A 10 8.94 -3.38 19.87
N ILE A 11 9.30 -4.15 18.83
CA ILE A 11 9.17 -3.71 17.43
C ILE A 11 7.70 -3.49 17.07
N ASN A 12 6.83 -4.44 17.39
CA ASN A 12 5.41 -4.34 17.09
C ASN A 12 4.75 -3.17 17.83
N LYS A 13 5.15 -2.91 19.09
CA LYS A 13 4.68 -1.75 19.85
C LYS A 13 5.14 -0.45 19.18
N TRP A 14 6.42 -0.36 18.84
CA TRP A 14 6.96 0.83 18.19
C TRP A 14 6.27 1.12 16.84
N VAL A 15 6.08 0.11 15.98
CA VAL A 15 5.35 0.27 14.71
C VAL A 15 3.88 0.63 14.95
N LYS A 16 3.23 0.00 15.92
CA LYS A 16 1.84 0.31 16.28
C LYS A 16 1.69 1.77 16.72
N ASP A 17 2.58 2.25 17.58
CA ASP A 17 2.54 3.62 18.10
C ASP A 17 2.76 4.64 16.97
N HIS A 18 3.68 4.35 16.05
CA HIS A 18 3.97 5.24 14.92
C HIS A 18 2.93 5.16 13.80
N THR A 19 2.12 4.09 13.70
CA THR A 19 1.08 3.93 12.67
C THR A 19 -0.34 4.12 13.20
N SER A 20 -0.48 4.90 14.29
CA SER A 20 -1.78 5.17 14.94
C SER A 20 -2.58 3.91 15.28
N GLY A 21 -1.88 2.82 15.57
CA GLY A 21 -2.48 1.54 15.92
C GLY A 21 -2.90 0.64 14.76
N MET A 22 -2.69 1.06 13.50
CA MET A 22 -3.27 0.39 12.32
C MET A 22 -2.41 -0.74 11.78
N VAL A 23 -1.08 -0.60 11.86
CA VAL A 23 -0.15 -1.68 11.55
C VAL A 23 0.25 -2.38 12.84
N LYS A 24 -0.25 -3.60 13.02
CA LYS A 24 0.03 -4.47 14.18
C LYS A 24 0.77 -5.72 13.73
N ASP A 25 1.48 -6.38 14.64
CA ASP A 25 2.06 -7.70 14.41
C ASP A 25 2.82 -7.78 13.08
N ILE A 26 3.73 -6.82 12.89
CA ILE A 26 4.57 -6.76 11.70
C ILE A 26 5.66 -7.84 11.78
N VAL A 27 6.18 -8.13 12.97
CA VAL A 27 7.20 -9.15 13.21
C VAL A 27 6.64 -10.26 14.08
N SER A 28 6.86 -11.50 13.67
CA SER A 28 6.53 -12.69 14.47
C SER A 28 7.75 -13.12 15.29
N PRO A 29 7.61 -13.44 16.59
CA PRO A 29 8.70 -14.01 17.40
C PRO A 29 9.34 -15.25 16.78
N LYS A 30 8.56 -16.05 16.03
CA LYS A 30 9.02 -17.28 15.36
C LYS A 30 10.03 -17.02 14.25
N ARG A 31 10.07 -15.79 13.72
CA ARG A 31 11.00 -15.39 12.66
C ARG A 31 12.30 -14.78 13.21
N LEU A 32 12.38 -14.57 14.52
CA LEU A 32 13.56 -14.02 15.18
C LEU A 32 14.41 -15.15 15.78
N ASN A 33 15.59 -15.35 15.22
CA ASN A 33 16.62 -16.25 15.74
C ASN A 33 17.93 -15.50 16.02
N ARG A 34 18.90 -16.16 16.66
CA ARG A 34 20.20 -15.56 17.00
C ARG A 34 21.10 -15.30 15.78
N ASP A 35 20.76 -15.85 14.62
CA ASP A 35 21.50 -15.69 13.36
C ASP A 35 20.98 -14.51 12.52
N ASN A 36 19.91 -13.84 12.97
CA ASN A 36 19.39 -12.62 12.37
C ASN A 36 20.24 -11.44 12.85
N SER A 37 21.25 -11.08 12.07
CA SER A 37 22.12 -9.94 12.36
C SER A 37 21.41 -8.61 12.18
N LEU A 38 20.52 -8.47 11.17
CA LEU A 38 19.65 -7.31 11.00
C LEU A 38 18.33 -7.67 10.31
N MET A 39 17.30 -6.88 10.61
CA MET A 39 15.99 -6.92 9.99
C MET A 39 15.56 -5.53 9.53
N ALA A 40 15.11 -5.42 8.28
CA ALA A 40 14.42 -4.24 7.79
C ALA A 40 12.90 -4.41 7.98
N VAL A 41 12.25 -3.37 8.47
CA VAL A 41 10.81 -3.33 8.71
C VAL A 41 10.25 -2.07 8.05
N ASN A 42 9.33 -2.24 7.10
CA ASN A 42 8.59 -1.18 6.46
C ASN A 42 7.08 -1.31 6.74
N GLY A 43 6.53 -0.40 7.54
CA GLY A 43 5.09 -0.28 7.81
C GLY A 43 4.49 0.92 7.09
N ILE A 44 3.41 0.70 6.34
CA ILE A 44 2.66 1.77 5.68
C ILE A 44 1.21 1.76 6.17
N TYR A 45 0.73 2.92 6.61
CA TYR A 45 -0.68 3.18 6.85
C TYR A 45 -1.14 4.34 5.98
N PHE A 46 -2.21 4.11 5.23
CA PHE A 46 -2.85 5.14 4.43
C PHE A 46 -4.33 5.28 4.78
N LYS A 47 -4.70 6.46 5.26
CA LYS A 47 -6.08 6.91 5.40
C LYS A 47 -6.16 8.38 5.05
N ALA A 48 -7.05 8.71 4.12
CA ALA A 48 -7.23 10.07 3.68
C ALA A 48 -8.69 10.40 3.43
N LEU A 49 -9.01 11.67 3.66
CA LEU A 49 -10.31 12.23 3.34
C LEU A 49 -10.33 12.66 1.88
N TRP A 50 -11.42 12.34 1.19
CA TRP A 50 -11.63 12.81 -0.18
C TRP A 50 -11.94 14.31 -0.22
N ASN A 51 -11.51 14.97 -1.29
CA ASN A 51 -11.89 16.37 -1.52
C ASN A 51 -13.42 16.54 -1.61
N HIS A 52 -14.12 15.52 -2.12
CA HIS A 52 -15.57 15.44 -2.13
C HIS A 52 -16.02 14.11 -1.51
N PRO A 53 -16.92 14.11 -0.51
CA PRO A 53 -17.41 12.89 0.11
C PRO A 53 -18.26 12.06 -0.86
N PHE A 54 -18.27 10.74 -0.66
CA PHE A 54 -19.07 9.82 -1.47
C PHE A 54 -20.37 9.44 -0.77
N GLU A 55 -21.39 9.09 -1.55
CA GLU A 55 -22.54 8.34 -1.03
C GLU A 55 -22.22 6.84 -1.04
N THR A 56 -22.67 6.10 -0.02
CA THR A 56 -22.55 4.64 -0.04
C THR A 56 -23.86 3.99 -0.45
N LYS A 57 -23.84 3.15 -1.50
CA LYS A 57 -25.00 2.37 -1.97
C LYS A 57 -24.61 0.92 -2.25
N LYS A 58 -25.55 -0.01 -2.13
CA LYS A 58 -25.33 -1.39 -2.57
C LYS A 58 -25.14 -1.42 -4.09
N GLY A 59 -24.14 -2.14 -4.55
CA GLY A 59 -23.86 -2.37 -5.98
C GLY A 59 -23.34 -3.78 -6.22
N LYS A 60 -23.01 -4.12 -7.47
CA LYS A 60 -22.46 -5.42 -7.85
C LYS A 60 -21.02 -5.25 -8.32
N PHE A 61 -20.09 -6.01 -7.74
CA PHE A 61 -18.71 -6.11 -8.21
C PHE A 61 -18.51 -7.42 -8.95
N ARG A 62 -17.89 -7.35 -10.14
CA ARG A 62 -17.59 -8.53 -10.96
C ARG A 62 -16.20 -9.02 -10.60
N LEU A 63 -16.12 -10.25 -10.09
CA LEU A 63 -14.85 -10.90 -9.76
C LEU A 63 -14.21 -11.55 -10.99
N THR A 64 -15.06 -12.02 -11.92
CA THR A 64 -14.71 -12.61 -13.23
C THR A 64 -15.89 -12.36 -14.16
N ALA A 65 -15.76 -12.69 -15.45
CA ALA A 65 -16.87 -12.62 -16.41
C ALA A 65 -18.15 -13.37 -15.96
N LYS A 66 -18.01 -14.44 -15.16
CA LYS A 66 -19.14 -15.30 -14.73
C LYS A 66 -19.61 -15.07 -13.29
N LYS A 67 -18.81 -14.38 -12.46
CA LYS A 67 -19.06 -14.28 -11.01
C LYS A 67 -19.15 -12.83 -10.56
N SER A 68 -20.23 -12.50 -9.87
CA SER A 68 -20.40 -11.20 -9.23
C SER A 68 -20.82 -11.33 -7.77
N LYS A 69 -20.54 -10.31 -6.97
CA LYS A 69 -20.96 -10.21 -5.57
C LYS A 69 -21.60 -8.86 -5.29
N PRO A 70 -22.69 -8.81 -4.50
CA PRO A 70 -23.20 -7.55 -3.97
C PRO A 70 -22.22 -7.01 -2.93
N ILE A 71 -21.84 -5.74 -3.06
CA ILE A 71 -20.93 -5.05 -2.14
C ILE A 71 -21.39 -3.60 -1.91
N GLN A 72 -20.76 -2.91 -0.97
CA GLN A 72 -20.92 -1.47 -0.80
C GLN A 72 -20.07 -0.74 -1.85
N MET A 73 -20.73 0.14 -2.62
CA MET A 73 -20.11 1.01 -3.62
C MET A 73 -20.22 2.46 -3.14
N LEU A 74 -19.10 3.17 -3.21
CA LEU A 74 -19.00 4.62 -3.10
C LEU A 74 -19.44 5.22 -4.44
N LYS A 75 -20.35 6.19 -4.42
CA LYS A 75 -20.88 6.86 -5.60
C LYS A 75 -20.72 8.37 -5.51
N ILE A 76 -20.32 8.98 -6.62
CA ILE A 76 -20.26 10.43 -6.77
C ILE A 76 -20.39 10.80 -8.25
N ASP A 77 -21.12 11.87 -8.52
CA ASP A 77 -21.16 12.53 -9.83
C ASP A 77 -20.37 13.84 -9.72
N GLY A 78 -19.49 14.11 -10.67
CA GLY A 78 -18.66 15.31 -10.58
C GLY A 78 -17.72 15.54 -11.75
N LEU A 79 -16.94 16.60 -11.64
CA LEU A 79 -15.91 16.96 -12.63
C LEU A 79 -14.55 16.50 -12.11
N PHE A 80 -13.94 15.51 -12.77
CA PHE A 80 -12.66 14.93 -12.35
C PHE A 80 -11.68 14.91 -13.50
N LYS A 81 -10.38 14.95 -13.20
CA LYS A 81 -9.35 14.63 -14.19
C LYS A 81 -9.49 13.16 -14.58
N ALA A 82 -9.88 12.92 -15.83
CA ALA A 82 -10.17 11.58 -16.31
C ALA A 82 -9.88 11.44 -17.81
N GLY A 83 -9.46 10.25 -18.22
CA GLY A 83 -9.05 9.97 -19.58
C GLY A 83 -9.23 8.50 -19.94
N TYR A 84 -9.23 8.23 -21.23
CA TYR A 84 -9.09 6.88 -21.75
C TYR A 84 -7.66 6.73 -22.26
N PHE A 85 -7.01 5.63 -21.94
CA PHE A 85 -5.64 5.31 -22.33
C PHE A 85 -5.68 4.12 -23.30
N PRO A 86 -5.69 4.37 -24.62
CA PRO A 86 -5.84 3.30 -25.62
C PRO A 86 -4.75 2.23 -25.54
N THR A 87 -3.52 2.63 -25.18
CA THR A 87 -2.38 1.72 -24.99
C THR A 87 -2.61 0.69 -23.88
N LEU A 88 -3.50 0.99 -22.94
CA LEU A 88 -3.84 0.13 -21.79
C LEU A 88 -5.24 -0.49 -21.91
N ASN A 89 -6.02 -0.09 -22.92
CA ASN A 89 -7.44 -0.40 -23.02
C ASN A 89 -8.19 -0.12 -21.69
N ALA A 90 -7.90 1.04 -21.08
CA ALA A 90 -8.33 1.37 -19.73
C ALA A 90 -8.82 2.81 -19.58
N LYS A 91 -9.83 2.99 -18.73
CA LYS A 91 -10.29 4.29 -18.23
C LYS A 91 -9.50 4.64 -16.98
N VAL A 92 -9.04 5.87 -16.89
CA VAL A 92 -8.24 6.35 -15.77
C VAL A 92 -8.87 7.60 -15.19
N ILE A 93 -8.94 7.65 -13.87
CA ILE A 93 -9.45 8.80 -13.13
C ILE A 93 -8.50 9.15 -11.99
N GLU A 94 -8.32 10.44 -11.74
CA GLU A 94 -7.61 10.98 -10.60
C GLU A 94 -8.62 11.50 -9.54
N LEU A 95 -8.49 11.00 -8.32
CA LEU A 95 -9.31 11.38 -7.17
C LEU A 95 -8.46 12.13 -6.15
N PRO A 96 -8.58 13.46 -6.02
CA PRO A 96 -7.78 14.24 -5.09
C PRO A 96 -8.24 14.05 -3.63
N TYR A 97 -7.27 14.04 -2.73
CA TYR A 97 -7.53 14.07 -1.29
C TYR A 97 -7.69 15.50 -0.78
N TYR A 98 -8.51 15.66 0.26
CA TYR A 98 -8.78 16.94 0.88
C TYR A 98 -7.52 17.57 1.47
N LYS A 99 -7.28 18.85 1.14
CA LYS A 99 -6.14 19.66 1.63
C LYS A 99 -4.79 18.94 1.52
N SER A 100 -4.58 18.22 0.42
CA SER A 100 -3.37 17.47 0.16
C SER A 100 -2.93 17.60 -1.29
N ASN A 101 -1.62 17.45 -1.53
CA ASN A 101 -1.06 17.30 -2.88
C ASN A 101 -1.12 15.84 -3.37
N LEU A 102 -1.75 14.94 -2.60
CA LEU A 102 -1.91 13.54 -2.94
C LEU A 102 -3.24 13.31 -3.66
N SER A 103 -3.24 12.36 -4.59
CA SER A 103 -4.42 11.86 -5.27
C SER A 103 -4.32 10.34 -5.46
N MET A 104 -5.47 9.69 -5.66
CA MET A 104 -5.54 8.29 -6.07
C MET A 104 -5.81 8.20 -7.56
N LEU A 105 -4.94 7.50 -8.28
CA LEU A 105 -5.19 7.12 -9.67
C LEU A 105 -5.83 5.73 -9.71
N ILE A 106 -6.98 5.63 -10.37
CA ILE A 106 -7.68 4.36 -10.57
C ILE A 106 -7.67 4.05 -12.05
N PHE A 107 -7.14 2.87 -12.38
CA PHE A 107 -7.13 2.31 -13.73
C PHE A 107 -8.18 1.20 -13.79
N LEU A 108 -9.18 1.38 -14.66
CA LEU A 108 -10.23 0.42 -14.88
C LEU A 108 -10.11 -0.13 -16.31
N PRO A 109 -9.65 -1.38 -16.49
CA PRO A 109 -9.61 -2.00 -17.82
C PRO A 109 -11.03 -2.19 -18.35
N ASP A 110 -11.21 -2.11 -19.67
CA ASP A 110 -12.53 -2.32 -20.29
C ASP A 110 -12.98 -3.80 -20.20
N SER A 111 -12.03 -4.73 -20.23
CA SER A 111 -12.30 -6.16 -20.02
C SER A 111 -12.29 -6.52 -18.53
N ILE A 112 -13.26 -7.34 -18.11
CA ILE A 112 -13.37 -7.82 -16.72
C ILE A 112 -12.11 -8.62 -16.32
N ASP A 113 -11.54 -9.37 -17.26
CA ASP A 113 -10.34 -10.18 -17.02
C ASP A 113 -9.06 -9.47 -17.54
N GLY A 114 -9.14 -8.16 -17.81
CA GLY A 114 -8.06 -7.37 -18.39
C GLY A 114 -7.00 -6.87 -17.40
N LEU A 115 -7.14 -7.18 -16.10
CA LEU A 115 -6.24 -6.67 -15.06
C LEU A 115 -4.80 -7.15 -15.23
N SER A 116 -4.57 -8.42 -15.59
CA SER A 116 -3.22 -8.96 -15.79
C SER A 116 -2.47 -8.26 -16.92
N VAL A 117 -3.14 -8.02 -18.04
CA VAL A 117 -2.57 -7.28 -19.19
C VAL A 117 -2.28 -5.83 -18.79
N LEU A 118 -3.16 -5.21 -18.01
CA LEU A 118 -2.94 -3.87 -17.49
C LEU A 118 -1.69 -3.80 -16.59
N GLU A 119 -1.50 -4.76 -15.69
CA GLU A 119 -0.35 -4.84 -14.77
C GLU A 119 0.99 -4.93 -15.51
N GLU A 120 1.05 -5.65 -16.62
CA GLU A 120 2.27 -5.78 -17.44
C GLU A 120 2.63 -4.47 -18.17
N ASN A 121 1.64 -3.63 -18.48
CA ASN A 121 1.80 -2.47 -19.35
C ASN A 121 1.75 -1.12 -18.61
N ILE A 122 1.59 -1.11 -17.29
CA ILE A 122 1.34 0.11 -16.50
C ILE A 122 2.57 1.03 -16.30
N ALA A 123 3.75 0.66 -16.83
CA ALA A 123 4.99 1.40 -16.59
C ALA A 123 5.01 2.81 -17.24
N GLY A 124 5.49 3.81 -16.49
CA GLY A 124 5.82 5.15 -17.02
C GLY A 124 4.64 6.10 -17.26
N LEU A 125 3.49 5.86 -16.61
CA LEU A 125 2.26 6.60 -16.90
C LEU A 125 2.09 7.90 -16.12
N THR A 126 1.48 8.88 -16.77
CA THR A 126 1.12 10.18 -16.20
C THR A 126 -0.38 10.25 -15.91
N ALA A 127 -0.75 11.03 -14.88
CA ALA A 127 -2.15 11.32 -14.57
C ALA A 127 -2.89 11.94 -15.78
N PRO A 128 -4.21 11.70 -15.91
CA PRO A 128 -5.03 12.38 -16.91
C PRO A 128 -4.97 13.90 -16.72
N GLN A 129 -4.89 14.65 -17.82
CA GLN A 129 -4.72 16.11 -17.77
C GLN A 129 -6.04 16.88 -17.89
N SER A 130 -7.07 16.27 -18.48
CA SER A 130 -8.34 16.94 -18.79
C SER A 130 -9.44 16.60 -17.79
N TYR A 131 -10.20 17.60 -17.40
CA TYR A 131 -11.41 17.44 -16.60
C TYR A 131 -12.59 16.93 -17.45
N LYS A 132 -13.32 15.94 -16.93
CA LYS A 132 -14.51 15.36 -17.55
C LYS A 132 -15.62 15.15 -16.52
N LYS A 133 -16.88 15.30 -16.95
CA LYS A 133 -18.03 14.91 -16.13
C LYS A 133 -18.04 13.38 -16.03
N VAL A 134 -17.99 12.85 -14.82
CA VAL A 134 -17.93 11.41 -14.55
C VAL A 134 -18.98 11.06 -13.51
N SER A 135 -19.70 9.96 -13.76
CA SER A 135 -20.45 9.23 -12.74
C SER A 135 -19.59 8.06 -12.28
N LEU A 136 -19.10 8.13 -11.04
CA LEU A 136 -18.13 7.19 -10.50
C LEU A 136 -18.81 6.23 -9.53
N GLU A 137 -18.54 4.93 -9.70
CA GLU A 137 -18.82 3.88 -8.72
C GLU A 137 -17.52 3.17 -8.35
N LEU A 138 -17.13 3.25 -7.08
CA LEU A 138 -15.90 2.69 -6.55
C LEU A 138 -16.22 1.75 -5.37
N PRO A 139 -15.77 0.49 -5.37
CA PRO A 139 -15.91 -0.37 -4.19
C PRO A 139 -15.42 0.30 -2.90
N LYS A 140 -16.18 0.19 -1.81
CA LYS A 140 -15.64 0.46 -0.47
C LYS A 140 -14.79 -0.74 -0.07
N PHE A 141 -13.50 -0.55 0.17
CA PHE A 141 -12.59 -1.66 0.43
C PHE A 141 -11.49 -1.31 1.44
N LYS A 142 -10.86 -2.36 1.94
CA LYS A 142 -9.71 -2.31 2.84
C LYS A 142 -8.68 -3.31 2.36
N ILE A 143 -7.43 -2.86 2.25
CA ILE A 143 -6.28 -3.68 1.87
C ILE A 143 -5.39 -3.85 3.09
N GLN A 144 -5.10 -5.10 3.41
CA GLN A 144 -4.05 -5.47 4.34
C GLN A 144 -3.11 -6.41 3.60
N PHE A 145 -1.86 -5.98 3.46
CA PHE A 145 -0.84 -6.75 2.75
C PHE A 145 0.40 -6.87 3.63
N ALA A 146 1.00 -8.05 3.65
CA ALA A 146 2.27 -8.29 4.33
C ALA A 146 3.11 -9.23 3.48
N LYS A 147 4.37 -8.87 3.22
CA LYS A 147 5.30 -9.68 2.43
C LYS A 147 6.73 -9.49 2.92
N ASP A 148 7.50 -10.56 2.86
CA ASP A 148 8.96 -10.48 2.95
C ASP A 148 9.54 -10.13 1.58
N LEU A 149 10.23 -9.00 1.49
CA LEU A 149 10.74 -8.49 0.23
C LEU A 149 12.12 -9.05 -0.14
N VAL A 150 12.79 -9.85 0.70
CA VAL A 150 14.14 -10.37 0.42
C VAL A 150 14.24 -11.01 -0.97
N GLU A 151 13.39 -12.00 -1.25
CA GLU A 151 13.41 -12.68 -2.56
C GLU A 151 12.98 -11.78 -3.72
N THR A 152 12.08 -10.83 -3.46
CA THR A 152 11.65 -9.86 -4.48
C THR A 152 12.81 -8.91 -4.85
N LEU A 153 13.53 -8.42 -3.85
CA LEU A 153 14.67 -7.52 -4.04
C LEU A 153 15.85 -8.26 -4.71
N LYS A 154 16.08 -9.55 -4.39
CA LYS A 154 17.06 -10.39 -5.10
C LYS A 154 16.73 -10.56 -6.59
N GLN A 155 15.45 -10.73 -6.94
CA GLN A 155 14.99 -10.79 -8.33
C GLN A 155 15.22 -9.45 -9.06
N LEU A 156 15.11 -8.34 -8.34
CA LEU A 156 15.46 -6.98 -8.81
C LEU A 156 16.97 -6.69 -8.74
N SER A 157 17.82 -7.72 -8.67
CA SER A 157 19.29 -7.62 -8.63
C SER A 157 19.91 -7.03 -7.35
N ILE A 158 19.11 -6.70 -6.32
CA ILE A 158 19.61 -6.31 -5.00
C ILE A 158 19.91 -7.60 -4.22
N LYS A 159 21.10 -8.17 -4.42
CA LYS A 159 21.47 -9.48 -3.85
C LYS A 159 22.46 -9.37 -2.70
N VAL A 160 23.49 -8.53 -2.86
CA VAL A 160 24.65 -8.44 -1.95
C VAL A 160 24.22 -8.12 -0.50
N LEU A 161 23.21 -7.26 -0.34
CA LEU A 161 22.62 -6.84 0.95
C LEU A 161 22.20 -8.02 1.86
N PHE A 162 21.84 -9.15 1.26
CA PHE A 162 21.31 -10.33 1.95
C PHE A 162 22.35 -11.45 2.10
N THR A 163 23.63 -11.15 1.86
CA THR A 163 24.74 -12.12 1.89
C THR A 163 25.85 -11.65 2.82
N ASN A 164 26.82 -12.51 3.13
CA ASN A 164 27.98 -12.15 3.97
C ASN A 164 28.98 -11.20 3.27
N LEU A 165 28.67 -10.77 2.04
CA LEU A 165 29.41 -9.77 1.28
C LEU A 165 28.81 -8.37 1.44
N SER A 166 27.73 -8.21 2.22
CA SER A 166 27.10 -6.91 2.44
C SER A 166 28.04 -5.96 3.18
N ASP A 167 28.16 -4.75 2.64
CA ASP A 167 28.87 -3.67 3.31
C ASP A 167 27.88 -2.79 4.08
N LEU A 168 27.65 -3.12 5.34
CA LEU A 168 26.80 -2.36 6.27
C LEU A 168 27.62 -1.65 7.35
N ARG A 169 28.92 -1.44 7.12
CA ARG A 169 29.84 -0.86 8.13
C ARG A 169 29.43 0.53 8.61
N GLY A 170 28.68 1.29 7.81
CA GLY A 170 28.14 2.59 8.20
C GLY A 170 27.09 2.55 9.33
N PHE A 171 26.52 1.39 9.63
CA PHE A 171 25.52 1.24 10.70
C PHE A 171 26.12 0.82 12.05
N PHE A 172 27.39 0.43 12.08
CA PHE A 172 28.03 -0.17 13.26
C PHE A 172 29.34 0.54 13.60
N THR A 173 29.56 0.78 14.89
CA THR A 173 30.83 1.30 15.41
C THR A 173 31.94 0.24 15.37
N GLU A 174 31.57 -1.04 15.47
CA GLU A 174 32.48 -2.18 15.39
C GLU A 174 32.51 -2.77 13.98
N LYS A 175 33.64 -3.38 13.61
CA LYS A 175 33.79 -4.12 12.35
C LYS A 175 33.07 -5.47 12.44
N ILE A 176 31.75 -5.43 12.33
CA ILE A 176 30.89 -6.61 12.32
C ILE A 176 30.54 -6.93 10.87
N ASN A 177 30.68 -8.21 10.48
CA ASN A 177 30.13 -8.66 9.21
C ASN A 177 28.63 -8.88 9.38
N ALA A 178 27.85 -7.89 8.96
CA ALA A 178 26.41 -7.84 9.19
C ALA A 178 25.67 -7.83 7.86
N ARG A 179 24.54 -8.54 7.81
CA ARG A 179 23.66 -8.63 6.63
C ARG A 179 22.20 -8.45 7.03
N VAL A 180 21.37 -8.06 6.07
CA VAL A 180 19.92 -8.08 6.26
C VAL A 180 19.41 -9.49 6.06
N ASN A 181 18.80 -10.08 7.07
CA ASN A 181 18.24 -11.44 6.98
C ASN A 181 16.78 -11.42 6.52
N GLN A 182 16.05 -10.34 6.84
CA GLN A 182 14.63 -10.23 6.60
C GLN A 182 14.26 -8.80 6.23
N PHE A 183 13.34 -8.63 5.28
CA PHE A 183 12.76 -7.33 4.94
C PHE A 183 11.24 -7.43 4.99
N THR A 184 10.65 -7.08 6.13
CA THR A 184 9.19 -7.18 6.29
C THR A 184 8.52 -5.92 5.81
N HIS A 185 7.65 -6.03 4.83
CA HIS A 185 6.82 -4.94 4.35
C HIS A 185 5.35 -5.21 4.65
N LYS A 186 4.67 -4.29 5.35
CA LYS A 186 3.26 -4.39 5.70
C LYS A 186 2.52 -3.10 5.39
N ILE A 187 1.42 -3.20 4.67
CA ILE A 187 0.57 -2.07 4.28
C ILE A 187 -0.83 -2.27 4.89
N TYR A 188 -1.39 -1.19 5.41
CA TYR A 188 -2.81 -1.02 5.67
C TYR A 188 -3.34 0.18 4.88
N MET A 189 -4.35 -0.04 4.06
CA MET A 189 -5.07 1.02 3.34
C MET A 189 -6.57 0.81 3.50
N GLU A 190 -7.31 1.89 3.68
CA GLU A 190 -8.76 1.85 3.76
C GLU A 190 -9.40 2.97 2.93
N VAL A 191 -10.32 2.59 2.05
CA VAL A 191 -11.08 3.49 1.19
C VAL A 191 -12.51 3.54 1.70
N THR A 192 -12.92 4.71 2.20
CA THR A 192 -14.25 4.99 2.75
C THR A 192 -14.91 6.16 2.05
N GLU A 193 -16.14 6.48 2.44
CA GLU A 193 -16.95 7.62 2.00
C GLU A 193 -16.46 8.98 2.52
N SER A 194 -15.58 8.97 3.52
CA SER A 194 -15.22 10.14 4.32
C SER A 194 -14.54 11.22 3.47
N GLY A 195 -15.12 12.42 3.44
CA GLY A 195 -14.59 13.61 2.79
C GLY A 195 -14.55 14.81 3.75
N GLU A 196 -14.42 16.02 3.21
CA GLU A 196 -14.37 17.29 3.96
C GLU A 196 -15.42 17.41 5.09
N ASP A 197 -16.67 17.01 4.83
CA ASP A 197 -17.78 17.15 5.77
C ASP A 197 -17.72 16.18 6.97
N THR A 198 -16.86 15.18 6.90
CA THR A 198 -16.59 14.33 8.06
C THR A 198 -15.57 15.03 8.96
N LYS A 199 -15.96 15.31 10.22
CA LYS A 199 -15.11 15.94 11.26
C LYS A 199 -13.92 15.07 11.71
N GLY A 200 -13.29 14.35 10.78
CA GLY A 200 -12.15 13.47 10.98
C GLY A 200 -10.85 14.08 10.46
N THR A 201 -9.75 13.46 10.85
CA THR A 201 -8.37 13.92 10.63
C THR A 201 -7.99 13.98 9.15
N CYS A 202 -7.15 14.98 8.78
CA CYS A 202 -6.52 15.14 7.47
C CYS A 202 -5.87 13.85 6.92
N ALA A 203 -5.62 13.83 5.60
CA ALA A 203 -4.89 12.76 4.94
C ALA A 203 -3.58 12.41 5.66
N SER A 204 -3.46 11.17 6.09
CA SER A 204 -2.27 10.62 6.75
C SER A 204 -1.72 9.47 5.92
N LEU A 205 -0.55 9.70 5.32
CA LEU A 205 0.31 8.65 4.82
C LEU A 205 1.46 8.53 5.82
N ILE A 206 1.49 7.45 6.57
CA ILE A 206 2.60 7.15 7.47
C ILE A 206 3.41 6.03 6.84
N THR A 207 4.66 6.32 6.51
CA THR A 207 5.63 5.33 6.06
C THR A 207 6.75 5.26 7.09
N LEU A 208 7.08 4.05 7.49
CA LEU A 208 8.04 3.80 8.55
C LEU A 208 9.01 2.71 8.11
N LEU A 209 10.23 3.09 7.74
CA LEU A 209 11.31 2.16 7.43
C LEU A 209 12.35 2.20 8.55
N CYS A 210 12.56 1.07 9.21
CA CYS A 210 13.62 0.90 10.19
C CYS A 210 14.47 -0.32 9.88
N LEU A 211 15.75 -0.18 10.17
CA LEU A 211 16.72 -1.27 10.20
C LEU A 211 17.01 -1.55 11.68
N ILE A 212 16.75 -2.78 12.11
CA ILE A 212 16.74 -3.22 13.51
C ILE A 212 17.72 -4.37 13.67
#